data_AF-A0A327L5V5-F1
#
_entry.id   AF-A0A327L5V5-F1
#
_cell.length_a   1.000
_cell.length_b   1.000
_cell.length_c   1.000
_cell.angle_alpha   90.00
_cell.angle_beta   90.00
_cell.angle_gamma   90.00
#
_symmetry.space_group_name_H-M   'P 1'
#
loop_
_entity.id
_entity.type
_entity.pdbx_description
1 polymer ?
#
loop_
_entity_poly.entity_id
_entity_poly.type
_entity_poly.pdbx_seq_one_letter_code
_entity_poly.pdbx_strand_id
1 'polypeptide(L)'
;MLLDDERMPQLGSVDYLVEAAISGSSDDLLRDMVGVSSLTKGGGGRVDVVPALGRKSTLYPENVLPKLARAMIETITEESTISVGSQISSMIARLSAREAYDVILIDSRAGLAELAAPAMLRLGATVLLFGTAQKQTIEGYRSLLTALKLLAQRDRMEGRNADWRLMFKAVYAKASFNEDAAAAFRDDLYELFADGLYDEEQDGGNGDDDVTFPIDDQSAPHWPLVIPFNQSFIDFDPSRAPSHLTQAFYEQTFRPFLDGLDGIIASVHPEQP
;
A
#
# COMPACT_ATOMS: atom_id res chain seq x y z
N MET A 1 15.88 -8.70 6.04
CA MET A 1 14.85 -9.32 5.17
C MET A 1 13.87 -10.09 6.03
N LEU A 2 12.57 -10.12 5.71
CA LEU A 2 11.54 -10.84 6.49
C LEU A 2 11.68 -12.38 6.39
N LEU A 3 12.36 -12.84 5.33
CA LEU A 3 12.72 -14.23 5.11
C LEU A 3 14.24 -14.37 5.25
N ASP A 4 14.68 -15.52 5.74
CA ASP A 4 16.07 -15.95 5.61
C ASP A 4 16.26 -16.81 4.35
N ASP A 5 17.52 -17.12 4.03
CA ASP A 5 17.87 -17.83 2.79
C ASP A 5 17.18 -19.18 2.66
N GLU A 6 16.98 -19.92 3.77
CA GLU A 6 16.31 -21.22 3.79
C GLU A 6 14.80 -21.10 3.51
N ARG A 7 14.17 -20.04 4.00
CA ARG A 7 12.73 -19.77 3.86
C ARG A 7 12.38 -18.97 2.61
N MET A 8 13.38 -18.50 1.87
CA MET A 8 13.17 -17.79 0.61
C MET A 8 12.54 -18.70 -0.45
N PRO A 9 11.34 -18.39 -0.97
CA PRO A 9 10.69 -19.18 -2.00
C PRO A 9 11.45 -19.13 -3.33
N GLN A 10 11.17 -20.06 -4.24
CA GLN A 10 11.88 -20.17 -5.52
C GLN A 10 11.58 -18.98 -6.44
N LEU A 11 10.34 -18.52 -6.42
CA LEU A 11 9.79 -17.46 -7.27
C LEU A 11 9.32 -16.29 -6.42
N GLY A 12 9.26 -15.10 -7.03
CA GLY A 12 8.66 -13.91 -6.44
C GLY A 12 7.51 -13.36 -7.29
N SER A 13 6.89 -12.27 -6.84
CA SER A 13 5.80 -11.61 -7.58
C SER A 13 6.23 -11.13 -8.97
N VAL A 14 7.49 -10.76 -9.15
CA VAL A 14 8.02 -10.39 -10.48
C VAL A 14 8.04 -11.59 -11.43
N ASP A 15 8.37 -12.78 -10.94
CA ASP A 15 8.35 -13.99 -11.77
C ASP A 15 6.92 -14.31 -12.21
N TYR A 16 5.93 -14.15 -11.33
CA TYR A 16 4.52 -14.29 -11.68
C TYR A 16 4.09 -13.32 -12.79
N LEU A 17 4.42 -12.03 -12.68
CA LEU A 17 4.03 -11.03 -13.67
C LEU A 17 4.66 -11.31 -15.04
N VAL A 18 5.91 -11.79 -15.06
CA VAL A 18 6.57 -12.19 -16.32
C VAL A 18 5.88 -13.42 -16.93
N GLU A 19 5.56 -14.44 -16.14
CA GLU A 19 4.91 -15.66 -16.64
C GLU A 19 3.47 -15.40 -17.10
N ALA A 20 2.72 -14.58 -16.34
CA ALA A 20 1.37 -14.18 -16.67
C ALA A 20 1.27 -13.54 -18.06
N ALA A 21 2.27 -12.73 -18.43
CA ALA A 21 2.34 -12.09 -19.73
C ALA A 21 2.68 -13.05 -20.90
N ILE A 22 3.28 -14.22 -20.63
CA ILE A 22 3.74 -15.16 -21.67
C ILE A 22 2.74 -16.29 -21.88
N SER A 23 2.32 -16.94 -20.80
CA SER A 23 1.60 -18.22 -20.85
C SER A 23 0.28 -18.19 -20.07
N GLY A 24 -0.10 -17.03 -19.55
CA GLY A 24 -1.20 -16.91 -18.60
C GLY A 24 -0.77 -17.28 -17.19
N SER A 25 -1.73 -17.31 -16.27
CA SER A 25 -1.44 -17.35 -14.84
C SER A 25 -1.71 -18.75 -14.26
N SER A 26 -0.69 -19.58 -14.04
CA SER A 26 -0.84 -20.91 -13.43
C SER A 26 -0.88 -20.86 -11.89
N ASP A 27 -1.81 -21.60 -11.27
CA ASP A 27 -1.91 -21.74 -9.81
C ASP A 27 -0.72 -22.51 -9.20
N ASP A 28 0.00 -23.27 -10.03
CA ASP A 28 1.17 -24.03 -9.60
C ASP A 28 2.32 -23.10 -9.22
N LEU A 29 2.49 -21.98 -9.93
CA LEU A 29 3.53 -20.98 -9.62
C LEU A 29 3.34 -20.36 -8.24
N LEU A 30 2.08 -20.15 -7.83
CA LEU A 30 1.75 -19.51 -6.55
C LEU A 30 2.26 -20.31 -5.34
N ARG A 31 2.40 -21.65 -5.46
CA ARG A 31 2.95 -22.50 -4.39
C ARG A 31 4.42 -22.18 -4.11
N ASP A 32 5.16 -21.85 -5.16
CA ASP A 32 6.60 -21.62 -5.12
C ASP A 32 6.97 -20.16 -4.85
N MET A 33 5.98 -19.33 -4.46
CA MET A 33 6.12 -17.89 -4.23
C MET A 33 5.99 -17.48 -2.76
N VAL A 34 5.56 -18.38 -1.88
CA VAL A 34 5.28 -18.06 -0.48
C VAL A 34 6.37 -18.62 0.44
N GLY A 35 6.98 -17.74 1.24
CA GLY A 35 7.87 -18.11 2.34
C GLY A 35 7.25 -17.74 3.69
N VAL A 36 7.51 -18.52 4.74
CA VAL A 36 7.04 -18.19 6.10
C VAL A 36 8.11 -17.40 6.83
N SER A 37 7.79 -16.25 7.40
CA SER A 37 8.73 -15.41 8.16
C SER A 37 9.19 -16.11 9.46
N SER A 38 10.50 -16.03 9.76
CA SER A 38 11.06 -16.53 11.02
C SER A 38 10.95 -15.54 12.18
N LEU A 39 10.50 -14.31 11.90
CA LEU A 39 10.49 -13.19 12.84
C LEU A 39 9.29 -13.20 13.81
N THR A 40 8.31 -14.07 13.62
CA THR A 40 7.10 -14.12 14.46
C THR A 40 7.21 -15.07 15.66
N LYS A 41 8.40 -15.61 15.93
CA LYS A 41 8.63 -16.44 17.12
C LYS A 41 8.48 -15.61 18.40
N GLY A 42 7.32 -15.73 19.04
CA GLY A 42 7.02 -15.13 20.34
C GLY A 42 5.58 -14.63 20.51
N GLY A 43 4.90 -14.26 19.42
CA GLY A 43 3.58 -13.59 19.46
C GLY A 43 2.39 -14.39 18.90
N GLY A 44 2.61 -15.63 18.42
CA GLY A 44 1.54 -16.54 17.97
C GLY A 44 1.04 -16.36 16.53
N GLY A 45 1.33 -15.23 15.87
CA GLY A 45 0.95 -15.00 14.47
C GLY A 45 1.86 -15.69 13.44
N ARG A 46 1.27 -16.17 12.35
CA ARG A 46 1.99 -16.63 11.15
C ARG A 46 2.04 -15.47 10.14
N VAL A 47 3.24 -15.15 9.64
CA VAL A 47 3.41 -14.16 8.57
C VAL A 47 3.96 -14.88 7.36
N ASP A 48 3.13 -15.00 6.33
CA ASP A 48 3.53 -15.48 5.02
C ASP A 48 3.94 -14.29 4.15
N VAL A 49 5.04 -14.47 3.41
CA VAL A 49 5.70 -13.41 2.65
C VAL A 49 5.82 -13.86 1.21
N VAL A 50 5.34 -13.02 0.30
CA VAL A 50 5.59 -13.13 -1.14
C VAL A 50 6.64 -12.08 -1.50
N PRO A 51 7.91 -12.47 -1.70
CA PRO A 51 8.95 -11.50 -2.05
C PRO A 51 8.78 -11.03 -3.49
N ALA A 52 9.28 -9.83 -3.81
CA ALA A 52 9.34 -9.36 -5.19
C ALA A 52 10.23 -10.26 -6.07
N LEU A 53 11.38 -10.65 -5.54
CA LEU A 53 12.35 -11.51 -6.19
C LEU A 53 12.49 -12.80 -5.39
N GLY A 54 12.29 -13.96 -6.02
CA GLY A 54 12.55 -15.27 -5.39
C GLY A 54 14.02 -15.68 -5.41
N ARG A 55 14.33 -16.84 -4.84
CA ARG A 55 15.68 -17.43 -4.77
C ARG A 55 16.35 -17.55 -6.14
N LYS A 56 15.59 -17.83 -7.21
CA LYS A 56 16.13 -17.88 -8.59
C LYS A 56 16.75 -16.56 -9.04
N SER A 57 16.23 -15.43 -8.57
CA SER A 57 16.78 -14.10 -8.90
C SER A 57 18.10 -13.83 -8.18
N THR A 58 18.34 -14.45 -7.02
CA THR A 58 19.64 -14.42 -6.34
C THR A 58 20.66 -15.33 -7.03
N LEU A 59 20.23 -16.48 -7.54
CA LEU A 59 21.10 -17.42 -8.27
C LEU A 59 21.50 -16.91 -9.66
N TYR A 60 20.65 -16.12 -10.30
CA TYR A 60 20.85 -15.58 -11.66
C TYR A 60 20.60 -14.06 -11.69
N PRO A 61 21.41 -13.26 -10.99
CA PRO A 61 21.19 -11.82 -10.81
C PRO A 61 21.22 -11.03 -12.14
N GLU A 62 21.93 -11.53 -13.15
CA GLU A 62 21.97 -10.95 -14.51
C GLU A 62 20.59 -10.86 -15.17
N ASN A 63 19.62 -11.68 -14.72
CA ASN A 63 18.27 -11.70 -15.26
C ASN A 63 17.31 -10.74 -14.54
N VAL A 64 17.71 -10.13 -13.42
CA VAL A 64 16.79 -9.31 -12.59
C VAL A 64 16.29 -8.08 -13.33
N LEU A 65 17.19 -7.27 -13.92
CA LEU A 65 16.78 -6.06 -14.64
C LEU A 65 15.90 -6.36 -15.87
N PRO A 66 16.27 -7.32 -16.75
CA PRO A 66 15.39 -7.73 -17.84
C PRO A 66 14.02 -8.23 -17.38
N LYS A 67 13.95 -8.98 -16.27
CA LYS A 67 12.68 -9.44 -15.70
C LYS A 67 11.81 -8.29 -15.22
N LEU A 68 12.37 -7.33 -14.49
CA LEU A 68 11.63 -6.15 -14.01
C LEU A 68 11.04 -5.35 -15.17
N ALA A 69 11.80 -5.13 -16.24
CA ALA A 69 11.30 -4.44 -17.42
C ALA A 69 10.10 -5.18 -18.05
N ARG A 70 10.16 -6.52 -18.12
CA ARG A 70 9.07 -7.35 -18.68
C ARG A 70 7.84 -7.42 -17.77
N ALA A 71 8.03 -7.44 -16.45
CA ALA A 71 6.93 -7.48 -15.48
C ALA A 71 6.02 -6.24 -15.54
N MET A 72 6.53 -5.12 -16.07
CA MET A 72 5.77 -3.88 -16.23
C MET A 72 5.02 -3.77 -17.56
N ILE A 73 5.04 -4.81 -18.39
CA ILE A 73 4.34 -4.83 -19.68
C ILE A 73 2.90 -5.31 -19.50
N GLU A 74 1.97 -4.59 -20.12
CA GLU A 74 0.56 -5.01 -20.16
C GLU A 74 0.39 -6.28 -21.01
N THR A 75 -0.47 -7.18 -20.57
CA THR A 75 -0.77 -8.38 -21.36
C THR A 75 -1.80 -8.04 -22.43
N ILE A 76 -1.42 -8.19 -23.69
CA ILE A 76 -2.31 -7.98 -24.82
C ILE A 76 -2.87 -9.34 -25.24
N THR A 77 -4.18 -9.50 -25.15
CA THR A 77 -4.92 -10.66 -25.66
C THR A 77 -5.64 -10.28 -26.96
N GLU A 78 -6.20 -11.25 -27.67
CA GLU A 78 -6.99 -10.97 -28.88
C GLU A 78 -8.21 -10.08 -28.59
N GLU A 79 -8.74 -10.12 -27.36
CA GLU A 79 -10.00 -9.46 -26.97
C GLU A 79 -9.79 -8.18 -26.13
N SER A 80 -8.66 -8.06 -25.42
CA SER A 80 -8.43 -6.94 -24.49
C SER A 80 -6.97 -6.76 -24.07
N THR A 81 -6.67 -5.58 -23.52
CA THR A 81 -5.40 -5.29 -22.83
C THR A 81 -5.60 -5.37 -21.32
N ILE A 82 -4.77 -6.17 -20.65
CA ILE A 82 -4.77 -6.35 -19.20
C ILE A 82 -3.63 -5.53 -18.59
N SER A 83 -4.00 -4.46 -17.88
CA SER A 83 -3.04 -3.61 -17.18
C SER A 83 -2.28 -4.37 -16.10
N VAL A 84 -1.06 -3.91 -15.79
CA VAL A 84 -0.23 -4.47 -14.71
C VAL A 84 -0.97 -4.45 -13.37
N GLY A 85 -1.71 -3.38 -13.06
CA GLY A 85 -2.53 -3.29 -11.85
C GLY A 85 -3.56 -4.42 -11.75
N SER A 86 -4.24 -4.75 -12.86
CA SER A 86 -5.19 -5.87 -12.91
C SER A 86 -4.52 -7.23 -12.72
N GLN A 87 -3.31 -7.41 -13.27
CA GLN A 87 -2.52 -8.63 -13.06
C GLN A 87 -2.12 -8.80 -11.59
N ILE A 88 -1.65 -7.72 -10.94
CA ILE A 88 -1.32 -7.71 -9.50
C ILE A 88 -2.57 -8.00 -8.67
N SER A 89 -3.71 -7.38 -9.01
CA SER A 89 -4.97 -7.60 -8.31
C SER A 89 -5.43 -9.05 -8.38
N SER A 90 -5.38 -9.66 -9.57
CA SER A 90 -5.66 -11.08 -9.78
C SER A 90 -4.70 -11.99 -9.00
N MET A 91 -3.41 -11.66 -8.99
CA MET A 91 -2.40 -12.41 -8.22
C MET A 91 -2.73 -12.40 -6.72
N ILE A 92 -3.03 -11.22 -6.16
CA ILE A 92 -3.36 -11.06 -4.74
C ILE A 92 -4.63 -11.83 -4.39
N ALA A 93 -5.69 -11.69 -5.20
CA ALA A 93 -6.95 -12.42 -4.98
C ALA A 93 -6.76 -13.94 -4.98
N ARG A 94 -5.89 -14.46 -5.85
CA ARG A 94 -5.57 -15.90 -5.90
C ARG A 94 -4.68 -16.34 -4.76
N LEU A 95 -3.74 -15.51 -4.32
CA LEU A 95 -2.92 -15.79 -3.14
C LEU A 95 -3.76 -15.80 -1.87
N SER A 96 -4.65 -14.81 -1.72
CA SER A 96 -5.53 -14.68 -0.55
C SER A 96 -6.58 -15.78 -0.47
N ALA A 97 -7.00 -16.36 -1.59
CA ALA A 97 -7.95 -17.48 -1.59
C ALA A 97 -7.35 -18.82 -1.15
N ARG A 98 -6.03 -18.92 -1.00
CA ARG A 98 -5.34 -20.20 -0.69
C ARG A 98 -5.27 -20.52 0.79
N GLU A 99 -5.30 -19.50 1.63
CA GLU A 99 -5.18 -19.59 3.08
C GLU A 99 -6.10 -18.53 3.70
N ALA A 100 -6.50 -18.71 4.96
CA ALA A 100 -7.26 -17.70 5.68
C ALA A 100 -6.28 -16.64 6.23
N TYR A 101 -6.23 -15.47 5.57
CA TYR A 101 -5.48 -14.31 6.06
C TYR A 101 -6.41 -13.30 6.71
N ASP A 102 -6.10 -12.90 7.94
CA ASP A 102 -6.82 -11.81 8.62
C ASP A 102 -6.46 -10.45 8.03
N VAL A 103 -5.19 -10.28 7.63
CA VAL A 103 -4.65 -9.02 7.09
C VAL A 103 -3.67 -9.33 5.95
N ILE A 104 -3.75 -8.55 4.87
CA ILE A 104 -2.79 -8.57 3.76
C ILE A 104 -2.10 -7.22 3.70
N LEU A 105 -0.78 -7.22 3.89
CA LEU A 105 0.05 -6.03 3.80
C LEU A 105 0.81 -6.03 2.47
N ILE A 106 0.70 -4.94 1.72
CA ILE A 106 1.37 -4.76 0.43
C ILE A 106 2.38 -3.63 0.58
N ASP A 107 3.66 -3.99 0.61
CA ASP A 107 4.75 -3.00 0.53
C ASP A 107 4.98 -2.64 -0.94
N SER A 108 4.57 -1.42 -1.32
CA SER A 108 4.74 -0.88 -2.66
C SER A 108 5.69 0.31 -2.63
N ARG A 109 6.75 0.25 -3.44
CA ARG A 109 7.63 1.40 -3.66
C ARG A 109 6.96 2.44 -4.55
N ALA A 110 7.36 3.70 -4.39
CA ALA A 110 6.96 4.80 -5.27
C ALA A 110 7.17 4.42 -6.75
N GLY A 111 6.19 4.73 -7.59
CA GLY A 111 6.07 4.35 -9.00
C GLY A 111 5.18 3.13 -9.26
N LEU A 112 5.16 2.14 -8.35
CA LEU A 112 4.30 0.95 -8.49
C LEU A 112 2.95 1.18 -7.79
N ALA A 113 2.95 1.93 -6.68
CA ALA A 113 1.74 2.27 -5.94
C ALA A 113 0.76 3.08 -6.79
N GLU A 114 1.24 4.04 -7.58
CA GLU A 114 0.41 4.90 -8.42
C GLU A 114 -0.24 4.13 -9.59
N LEU A 115 0.48 3.15 -10.16
CA LEU A 115 -0.02 2.29 -11.25
C LEU A 115 -0.98 1.20 -10.76
N ALA A 116 -0.76 0.70 -9.54
CA ALA A 116 -1.56 -0.39 -8.98
C ALA A 116 -2.71 0.09 -8.09
N ALA A 117 -2.65 1.31 -7.54
CA ALA A 117 -3.64 1.82 -6.58
C ALA A 117 -5.09 1.68 -7.07
N PRO A 118 -5.46 2.06 -8.30
CA PRO A 118 -6.82 1.83 -8.81
C PRO A 118 -7.28 0.38 -8.74
N ALA A 119 -6.37 -0.56 -9.01
CA ALA A 119 -6.68 -1.99 -8.97
C ALA A 119 -6.70 -2.54 -7.53
N MET A 120 -5.91 -1.98 -6.62
CA MET A 120 -5.91 -2.34 -5.20
C MET A 120 -7.16 -1.82 -4.48
N LEU A 121 -7.62 -0.62 -4.82
CA LEU A 121 -8.86 -0.05 -4.30
C LEU A 121 -10.07 -0.91 -4.64
N ARG A 122 -10.10 -1.51 -5.83
CA ARG A 122 -11.14 -2.48 -6.22
C ARG A 122 -11.13 -3.76 -5.37
N LEU A 123 -10.01 -4.08 -4.73
CA LEU A 123 -9.92 -5.17 -3.75
C LEU A 123 -10.34 -4.74 -2.34
N GLY A 124 -10.82 -3.50 -2.16
CA GLY A 124 -11.18 -2.96 -0.85
C GLY A 124 -9.98 -2.64 0.03
N ALA A 125 -8.78 -2.48 -0.55
CA ALA A 125 -7.59 -2.16 0.22
C ALA A 125 -7.61 -0.70 0.71
N THR A 126 -7.23 -0.49 1.97
CA THR A 126 -6.84 0.83 2.47
C THR A 126 -5.42 1.15 2.03
N VAL A 127 -5.22 2.33 1.42
CA VAL A 127 -3.93 2.80 0.91
C VAL A 127 -3.35 3.82 1.87
N LEU A 128 -2.22 3.49 2.48
CA LEU A 128 -1.45 4.41 3.32
C LEU A 128 -0.45 5.20 2.46
N LEU A 129 -0.59 6.53 2.42
CA LEU A 129 0.29 7.43 1.70
C LEU A 129 1.41 7.90 2.64
N PHE A 130 2.55 7.22 2.61
CA PHE A 130 3.74 7.59 3.40
C PHE A 130 4.50 8.75 2.77
N GLY A 131 4.64 9.84 3.51
CA GLY A 131 5.21 11.08 3.01
C GLY A 131 5.92 11.88 4.10
N THR A 132 6.83 12.76 3.69
CA THR A 132 7.49 13.70 4.60
C THR A 132 7.02 15.12 4.30
N ALA A 133 7.20 16.06 5.24
CA ALA A 133 6.95 17.49 5.04
C ALA A 133 8.00 18.13 4.09
N GLN A 134 8.02 17.66 2.85
CA GLN A 134 8.92 18.09 1.81
C GLN A 134 8.12 18.40 0.55
N LYS A 135 8.53 19.45 -0.16
CA LYS A 135 7.91 19.84 -1.43
C LYS A 135 7.80 18.67 -2.41
N GLN A 136 8.82 17.82 -2.48
CA GLN A 136 8.81 16.66 -3.38
C GLN A 136 7.66 15.69 -3.07
N THR A 137 7.34 15.44 -1.79
CA THR A 137 6.19 14.61 -1.39
C THR A 137 4.88 15.26 -1.87
N ILE A 138 4.72 16.56 -1.66
CA ILE A 138 3.51 17.30 -2.06
C ILE A 138 3.29 17.25 -3.57
N GLU A 139 4.33 17.47 -4.39
CA GLU A 139 4.20 17.39 -5.85
C GLU A 139 3.88 15.98 -6.35
N GLY A 140 4.45 14.95 -5.70
CA GLY A 140 4.13 13.55 -5.99
C GLY A 140 2.66 13.24 -5.70
N TYR A 141 2.17 13.65 -4.52
CA TYR A 141 0.77 13.47 -4.15
C TYR A 141 -0.17 14.25 -5.04
N ARG A 142 0.16 15.49 -5.43
CA ARG A 142 -0.63 16.26 -6.39
C ARG A 142 -0.86 15.48 -7.68
N SER A 143 0.21 14.94 -8.27
CA SER A 143 0.13 14.16 -9.50
C SER A 143 -0.75 12.92 -9.34
N LEU A 144 -0.60 12.18 -8.23
CA LEU A 144 -1.41 11.00 -7.92
C LEU A 144 -2.89 11.36 -7.75
N LEU A 145 -3.19 12.32 -6.88
CA LEU A 145 -4.57 12.66 -6.53
C LEU A 145 -5.32 13.29 -7.71
N THR A 146 -4.64 14.06 -8.57
CA THR A 146 -5.24 14.53 -9.83
C THR A 146 -5.60 13.36 -10.75
N ALA A 147 -4.74 12.35 -10.89
CA ALA A 147 -5.07 11.16 -11.68
C ALA A 147 -6.25 10.36 -11.10
N LEU A 148 -6.32 10.26 -9.77
CA LEU A 148 -7.43 9.62 -9.05
C LEU A 148 -8.74 10.40 -9.19
N LYS A 149 -8.70 11.75 -9.17
CA LYS A 149 -9.86 12.60 -9.44
C LYS A 149 -10.52 12.26 -10.78
N LEU A 150 -9.71 12.14 -11.84
CA LEU A 150 -10.19 11.77 -13.18
C LEU A 150 -10.82 10.36 -13.19
N LEU A 151 -10.22 9.42 -12.46
CA LEU A 151 -10.76 8.07 -12.34
C LEU A 151 -12.12 8.06 -11.62
N ALA A 152 -12.25 8.82 -10.53
CA ALA A 152 -13.50 8.93 -9.78
C ALA A 152 -14.61 9.59 -10.62
N GLN A 153 -14.27 10.64 -11.37
CA GLN A 153 -15.19 11.27 -12.32
C GLN A 153 -15.68 10.28 -13.38
N ARG A 154 -14.76 9.48 -13.95
CA ARG A 154 -15.13 8.43 -14.92
C ARG A 154 -16.05 7.40 -14.29
N ASP A 155 -15.73 6.90 -13.09
CA ASP A 155 -16.56 5.91 -12.40
C ASP A 155 -17.98 6.45 -12.15
N ARG A 156 -18.12 7.70 -11.71
CA ARG A 156 -19.41 8.37 -11.53
C ARG A 156 -20.19 8.52 -12.84
N MET A 157 -19.53 8.95 -13.93
CA MET A 157 -20.16 9.06 -15.25
C MET A 157 -20.69 7.71 -15.76
N GLU A 158 -20.04 6.62 -15.38
CA GLU A 158 -20.45 5.25 -15.72
C GLU A 158 -21.40 4.63 -14.67
N GLY A 159 -21.92 5.44 -13.73
CA GLY A 159 -22.87 5.01 -12.70
C GLY A 159 -22.28 4.09 -11.63
N ARG A 160 -20.95 4.06 -11.48
CA ARG A 160 -20.25 3.32 -10.42
C ARG A 160 -20.00 4.20 -9.21
N ASN A 161 -19.90 3.54 -8.05
CA ASN A 161 -19.52 4.17 -6.81
C ASN A 161 -18.02 4.56 -6.81
N ALA A 162 -17.71 5.76 -6.30
CA ALA A 162 -16.36 6.29 -6.10
C ALA A 162 -15.97 6.43 -4.61
N ASP A 163 -16.64 5.74 -3.70
CA ASP A 163 -16.34 5.73 -2.26
C ASP A 163 -14.95 5.18 -1.92
N TRP A 164 -14.33 4.47 -2.87
CA TRP A 164 -12.93 4.07 -2.74
C TRP A 164 -11.99 5.25 -2.45
N ARG A 165 -12.38 6.49 -2.79
CA ARG A 165 -11.64 7.71 -2.45
C ARG A 165 -11.43 7.87 -0.94
N LEU A 166 -12.31 7.30 -0.12
CA LEU A 166 -12.21 7.28 1.34
C LEU A 166 -11.19 6.27 1.87
N MET A 167 -10.71 5.36 1.02
CA MET A 167 -9.77 4.31 1.41
C MET A 167 -8.31 4.79 1.43
N PHE A 168 -8.05 6.08 1.21
CA PHE A 168 -6.72 6.66 1.38
C PHE A 168 -6.54 7.19 2.79
N LYS A 169 -5.34 7.03 3.35
CA LYS A 169 -4.95 7.68 4.60
C LYS A 169 -3.56 8.25 4.49
N ALA A 170 -3.40 9.53 4.78
CA ALA A 170 -2.10 10.16 4.84
C ALA A 170 -1.26 9.62 6.02
N VAL A 171 0.05 9.51 5.83
CA VAL A 171 1.01 9.19 6.89
C VAL A 171 2.17 10.18 6.84
N TYR A 172 2.32 10.97 7.90
CA TYR A 172 3.46 11.84 8.11
C TYR A 172 4.63 11.04 8.67
N ALA A 173 5.44 10.51 7.75
CA ALA A 173 6.65 9.78 8.05
C ALA A 173 7.80 10.73 8.43
N LYS A 174 8.66 10.26 9.34
CA LYS A 174 9.83 11.01 9.84
C LYS A 174 9.44 12.41 10.34
N ALA A 175 8.31 12.48 11.04
CA ALA A 175 7.79 13.74 11.56
C ALA A 175 8.81 14.38 12.50
N SER A 176 9.12 15.65 12.22
CA SER A 176 9.97 16.45 13.10
C SER A 176 9.19 16.95 14.31
N PHE A 177 9.90 17.34 15.37
CA PHE A 177 9.29 18.00 16.54
C PHE A 177 8.92 19.48 16.28
N ASN A 178 9.11 19.99 15.06
CA ASN A 178 8.71 21.35 14.70
C ASN A 178 7.20 21.38 14.41
N GLU A 179 6.45 22.03 15.29
CA GLU A 179 4.99 22.16 15.20
C GLU A 179 4.54 22.98 13.98
N ASP A 180 5.27 24.03 13.61
CA ASP A 180 4.95 24.86 12.44
C ASP A 180 5.09 24.04 11.14
N ALA A 181 6.14 23.23 11.05
CA ALA A 181 6.33 22.35 9.91
C ALA A 181 5.26 21.25 9.84
N ALA A 182 4.82 20.75 11.00
CA ALA A 182 3.72 19.80 11.07
C ALA A 182 2.37 20.43 10.70
N ALA A 183 2.11 21.67 11.12
CA ALA A 183 0.91 22.40 10.75
C ALA A 183 0.86 22.68 9.24
N ALA A 184 1.93 23.24 8.68
CA ALA A 184 2.02 23.50 7.25
C ALA A 184 1.81 22.22 6.41
N PHE A 185 2.37 21.10 6.84
CA PHE A 185 2.18 19.83 6.14
C PHE A 185 0.74 19.30 6.24
N ARG A 186 0.05 19.50 7.37
CA ARG A 186 -1.38 19.15 7.49
C ARG A 186 -2.24 20.01 6.56
N ASP A 187 -1.95 21.32 6.49
CA ASP A 187 -2.65 22.22 5.59
C ASP A 187 -2.42 21.82 4.12
N ASP A 188 -1.16 21.52 3.75
CA ASP A 188 -0.83 21.01 2.41
C ASP A 188 -1.57 19.70 2.07
N LEU A 189 -1.67 18.77 3.03
CA LEU A 189 -2.41 17.52 2.86
C LEU A 189 -3.92 17.77 2.70
N TYR A 190 -4.50 18.65 3.51
CA TYR A 190 -5.91 19.01 3.38
C TYR A 190 -6.20 19.54 1.97
N GLU A 191 -5.43 20.53 1.50
CA GLU A 191 -5.61 21.12 0.17
C GLU A 191 -5.50 20.07 -0.95
N LEU A 192 -4.54 19.14 -0.83
CA LEU A 192 -4.36 18.04 -1.78
C LEU A 192 -5.57 17.10 -1.83
N PHE A 193 -6.10 16.71 -0.68
CA PHE A 193 -7.26 15.81 -0.59
C PHE A 193 -8.56 16.52 -0.97
N ALA A 194 -8.73 17.78 -0.56
CA ALA A 194 -9.88 18.60 -0.91
C ALA A 194 -10.00 18.78 -2.43
N ASP A 195 -8.92 19.16 -3.11
CA ASP A 195 -8.92 19.29 -4.56
C ASP A 195 -9.02 17.92 -5.26
N GLY A 196 -8.34 16.90 -4.76
CA GLY A 196 -8.22 15.61 -5.44
C GLY A 196 -9.40 14.66 -5.24
N LEU A 197 -9.86 14.50 -4.00
CA LEU A 197 -10.71 13.39 -3.58
C LEU A 197 -12.05 13.81 -2.97
N TYR A 198 -12.16 15.02 -2.40
CA TYR A 198 -13.42 15.49 -1.81
C TYR A 198 -14.33 16.10 -2.87
N ASP A 199 -15.61 16.17 -2.53
CA ASP A 199 -16.63 16.79 -3.35
C ASP A 199 -16.69 18.30 -3.09
N GLU A 200 -16.89 19.06 -4.16
CA GLU A 200 -17.05 20.51 -4.10
C GLU A 200 -18.33 20.84 -3.33
N GLU A 201 -18.23 21.75 -2.36
CA GLU A 201 -19.40 22.28 -1.65
C GLU A 201 -20.32 22.99 -2.66
N GLN A 202 -21.53 22.47 -2.87
CA GLN A 202 -22.51 23.10 -3.76
C GLN A 202 -23.29 24.20 -3.03
N ASP A 203 -23.51 25.34 -3.72
CA ASP A 203 -24.39 26.41 -3.27
C ASP A 203 -25.84 25.89 -3.14
N GLY A 204 -26.20 25.41 -1.95
CA GLY A 204 -27.47 24.72 -1.68
C GLY A 204 -27.42 23.75 -0.50
N GLY A 205 -26.23 23.47 0.03
CA GLY A 205 -25.97 22.48 1.07
C GLY A 205 -25.53 21.14 0.45
N ASN A 206 -24.69 20.41 1.18
CA ASN A 206 -24.22 19.09 0.75
C ASN A 206 -25.42 18.17 0.52
N GLY A 207 -25.42 17.46 -0.61
CA GLY A 207 -26.26 16.27 -0.73
C GLY A 207 -25.88 15.28 0.39
N ASP A 208 -26.84 14.49 0.86
CA ASP A 208 -26.62 13.51 1.95
C ASP A 208 -25.50 12.49 1.63
N ASP A 209 -25.06 12.43 0.36
CA ASP A 209 -24.03 11.54 -0.18
C ASP A 209 -22.71 12.25 -0.58
N ASP A 210 -22.56 13.57 -0.35
CA ASP A 210 -21.33 14.30 -0.72
C ASP A 210 -20.18 14.01 0.26
N VAL A 211 -19.00 13.69 -0.28
CA VAL A 211 -17.80 13.38 0.50
C VAL A 211 -17.00 14.66 0.76
N THR A 212 -17.26 15.31 1.90
CA THR A 212 -16.53 16.52 2.33
C THR A 212 -16.13 16.40 3.80
N PHE A 213 -14.94 16.90 4.16
CA PHE A 213 -14.43 16.90 5.54
C PHE A 213 -13.88 18.27 5.94
N PRO A 214 -14.10 18.73 7.18
CA PRO A 214 -13.39 19.88 7.74
C PRO A 214 -11.88 19.64 7.83
N ILE A 215 -11.09 20.71 7.75
CA ILE A 215 -9.61 20.66 7.87
C ILE A 215 -9.12 20.11 9.21
N ASP A 216 -9.91 20.23 10.27
CA ASP A 216 -9.59 19.78 11.62
C ASP A 216 -10.20 18.41 11.98
N ASP A 217 -10.82 17.72 11.02
CA ASP A 217 -11.35 16.38 11.22
C ASP A 217 -10.23 15.33 11.28
N GLN A 218 -9.93 14.88 12.50
CA GLN A 218 -8.85 13.93 12.75
C GLN A 218 -9.12 12.52 12.21
N SER A 219 -10.38 12.20 11.94
CA SER A 219 -10.79 10.92 11.35
C SER A 219 -10.57 10.90 9.83
N ALA A 220 -10.59 12.08 9.19
CA ALA A 220 -10.59 12.21 7.75
C ALA A 220 -9.30 11.67 7.08
N PRO A 221 -9.39 11.25 5.81
CA PRO A 221 -8.26 10.77 5.00
C PRO A 221 -7.01 11.67 5.00
N HIS A 222 -7.21 12.99 5.00
CA HIS A 222 -6.14 13.98 4.94
C HIS A 222 -5.39 14.13 6.27
N TRP A 223 -6.03 13.85 7.40
CA TRP A 223 -5.41 13.98 8.72
C TRP A 223 -4.41 12.82 8.93
N PRO A 224 -3.09 13.11 8.99
CA PRO A 224 -2.10 12.07 8.84
C PRO A 224 -1.91 11.25 10.11
N LEU A 225 -1.68 9.95 9.95
CA LEU A 225 -1.03 9.15 10.99
C LEU A 225 0.43 9.59 11.12
N VAL A 226 0.97 9.63 12.34
CA VAL A 226 2.29 10.23 12.59
C VAL A 226 3.32 9.17 12.96
N ILE A 227 4.46 9.19 12.27
CA ILE A 227 5.66 8.42 12.64
C ILE A 227 6.79 9.42 12.91
N PRO A 228 7.11 9.71 14.18
CA PRO A 228 8.22 10.58 14.55
C PRO A 228 9.54 10.12 13.95
N PHE A 229 10.44 11.06 13.67
CA PHE A 229 11.81 10.71 13.34
C PHE A 229 12.54 10.15 14.57
N ASN A 230 13.11 8.96 14.44
CA ASN A 230 13.97 8.36 15.46
C ASN A 230 15.27 7.84 14.84
N GLN A 231 16.40 8.33 15.35
CA GLN A 231 17.74 7.96 14.89
C GLN A 231 18.06 6.48 15.11
N SER A 232 17.44 5.81 16.09
CA SER A 232 17.62 4.38 16.34
C SER A 232 17.23 3.49 15.15
N PHE A 233 16.48 4.01 14.18
CA PHE A 233 16.06 3.29 12.98
C PHE A 233 16.93 3.56 11.74
N ILE A 234 18.01 4.35 11.84
CA ILE A 234 18.89 4.65 10.70
C ILE A 234 19.53 3.36 10.16
N ASP A 235 20.04 2.51 11.05
CA ASP A 235 20.68 1.23 10.72
C ASP A 235 19.74 0.04 10.99
N PHE A 236 18.44 0.24 10.81
CA PHE A 236 17.44 -0.80 11.06
C PHE A 236 17.64 -2.00 10.11
N ASP A 237 18.26 -3.06 10.61
CA ASP A 237 18.40 -4.35 9.94
C ASP A 237 18.03 -5.49 10.89
N PRO A 238 16.75 -5.89 10.96
CA PRO A 238 16.31 -6.91 11.88
C PRO A 238 16.82 -8.32 11.55
N SER A 239 17.32 -8.55 10.33
CA SER A 239 17.99 -9.82 9.99
C SER A 239 19.37 -9.92 10.64
N ARG A 240 20.09 -8.80 10.81
CA ARG A 240 21.39 -8.77 11.48
C ARG A 240 21.29 -8.49 12.97
N ALA A 241 20.26 -7.76 13.38
CA ALA A 241 19.99 -7.37 14.77
C ALA A 241 18.52 -7.67 15.14
N PRO A 242 18.18 -8.92 15.49
CA PRO A 242 16.80 -9.31 15.83
C PRO A 242 16.17 -8.49 16.97
N SER A 243 16.98 -7.89 17.85
CA SER A 243 16.53 -7.00 18.92
C SER A 243 15.75 -5.78 18.42
N HIS A 244 15.93 -5.38 17.16
CA HIS A 244 15.18 -4.28 16.55
C HIS A 244 13.68 -4.57 16.36
N LEU A 245 13.25 -5.83 16.47
CA LEU A 245 11.83 -6.23 16.36
C LEU A 245 11.19 -6.54 17.72
N THR A 246 11.78 -6.08 18.81
CA THR A 246 11.12 -6.14 20.12
C THR A 246 10.05 -5.05 20.20
N GLN A 247 8.92 -5.37 20.83
CA GLN A 247 7.82 -4.41 21.06
C GLN A 247 8.31 -3.13 21.71
N ALA A 248 9.12 -3.27 22.78
CA ALA A 248 9.71 -2.14 23.48
C ALA A 248 10.60 -1.26 22.59
N PHE A 249 11.16 -1.78 21.48
CA PHE A 249 11.97 -1.00 20.57
C PHE A 249 11.13 -0.28 19.51
N TYR A 250 10.24 -1.00 18.81
CA TYR A 250 9.45 -0.37 17.74
C TYR A 250 8.39 0.60 18.26
N GLU A 251 7.80 0.35 19.44
CA GLU A 251 6.78 1.25 19.99
C GLU A 251 7.32 2.63 20.37
N GLN A 252 8.64 2.79 20.57
CA GLN A 252 9.24 4.11 20.82
C GLN A 252 9.01 5.09 19.67
N THR A 253 8.71 4.59 18.47
CA THR A 253 8.53 5.41 17.26
C THR A 253 7.20 5.14 16.58
N PHE A 254 6.78 3.88 16.52
CA PHE A 254 5.61 3.52 15.75
C PHE A 254 4.32 3.56 16.55
N ARG A 255 4.34 3.75 17.89
CA ARG A 255 3.10 3.68 18.70
C ARG A 255 1.97 4.59 18.18
N PRO A 256 2.18 5.89 17.92
CA PRO A 256 1.09 6.75 17.42
C PRO A 256 0.53 6.30 16.06
N PHE A 257 1.39 5.73 15.21
CA PHE A 257 0.98 5.17 13.93
C PHE A 257 0.20 3.86 14.10
N LEU A 258 0.66 2.97 14.98
CA LEU A 258 0.01 1.69 15.27
C LEU A 258 -1.38 1.90 15.87
N ASP A 259 -1.54 2.85 16.81
CA ASP A 259 -2.85 3.18 17.39
C ASP A 259 -3.86 3.61 16.30
N GLY A 260 -3.40 4.41 15.32
CA GLY A 260 -4.23 4.80 14.18
C GLY A 260 -4.51 3.65 13.21
N LEU A 261 -3.54 2.76 12.99
CA LEU A 261 -3.71 1.59 12.14
C LEU A 261 -4.70 0.58 12.74
N ASP A 262 -4.67 0.38 14.06
CA ASP A 262 -5.62 -0.47 14.78
C ASP A 262 -7.06 0.02 14.57
N GLY A 263 -7.28 1.34 14.59
CA GLY A 263 -8.57 1.95 14.27
C GLY A 263 -9.05 1.68 12.84
N ILE A 264 -8.13 1.72 11.87
CA ILE A 264 -8.44 1.39 10.47
C ILE A 264 -8.83 -0.08 10.34
N ILE A 265 -8.04 -1.00 10.90
CA ILE A 265 -8.30 -2.45 10.84
C ILE A 265 -9.66 -2.78 11.49
N ALA A 266 -9.96 -2.19 12.65
CA ALA A 266 -11.23 -2.39 13.35
C ALA A 266 -12.46 -1.87 12.56
N SER A 267 -12.29 -0.79 11.80
CA SER A 267 -13.39 -0.23 10.98
C SER A 267 -13.78 -1.11 9.79
N VAL A 268 -12.84 -1.88 9.25
CA VAL A 268 -13.06 -2.81 8.12
C VAL A 268 -13.68 -4.13 8.59
N HIS A 269 -13.41 -4.53 9.84
CA HIS A 269 -13.96 -5.72 10.48
C HIS A 269 -14.68 -5.34 11.79
N PRO A 270 -15.91 -4.79 11.73
CA PRO A 270 -16.70 -4.60 12.95
C PRO A 270 -16.85 -5.97 13.62
N GLU A 271 -16.49 -6.07 14.89
CA GLU A 271 -16.58 -7.32 15.66
C GLU A 271 -17.91 -8.00 15.37
N GLN A 272 -17.87 -9.20 14.79
CA GLN A 272 -19.08 -10.01 14.67
C GLN A 272 -19.46 -10.48 16.08
N PRO A 273 -20.71 -10.23 16.53
CA PRO A 273 -21.16 -10.60 17.87
C PRO A 273 -21.19 -12.11 18.12
#